data_AF-A0A4V6E9U0-F1
#
_entry.id   AF-A0A4V6E9U0-F1
#
_cell.length_a   1.000
_cell.length_b   1.000
_cell.length_c   1.000
_cell.angle_alpha   90.00
_cell.angle_beta   90.00
_cell.angle_gamma   90.00
#
_symmetry.space_group_name_H-M   'P 1'
#
loop_
_entity.id
_entity.type
_entity.pdbx_description
1 polymer ?
#
loop_
_entity_poly.entity_id
_entity_poly.type
_entity_poly.pdbx_seq_one_letter_code
_entity_poly.pdbx_strand_id
1 'polypeptide(L)'
;EDDWILNPGPGTRLEAGDVTLLRGPETGVAEAYPELAREPFEPDEPVEPAIDDLERAVDSIVLMKNLSELAVDLAYGSVLFDNAALADEVNNLEIEVDALQSRFEAWTLRAAREAEDPVSLRGLIHLGVATEEISDAALEITEGVARDIGVHPVVEMAVQESDEIITRTVVEAGSALEGTRIEEGIPATDISTSVIALRRPEEGWLVGHDIDTTLRAGDVVLSKGTRTSAAEFEALAA
;
A
#
# COMPACT_ATOMS: atom_id res chain seq x y z
N GLU A 1 -7.48 -18.99 -24.13
CA GLU A 1 -7.63 -19.80 -22.91
C GLU A 1 -6.63 -19.20 -21.93
N ASP A 2 -7.08 -18.76 -20.76
CA ASP A 2 -6.19 -18.16 -19.78
C ASP A 2 -5.51 -19.29 -19.00
N ASP A 3 -4.18 -19.41 -19.18
CA ASP A 3 -3.33 -20.42 -18.54
C ASP A 3 -3.16 -20.19 -17.01
N TRP A 4 -3.79 -19.15 -16.46
CA TRP A 4 -3.64 -18.72 -15.07
C TRP A 4 -4.94 -18.85 -14.29
N ILE A 5 -4.85 -19.50 -13.12
CA ILE A 5 -5.91 -19.47 -12.11
C ILE A 5 -5.65 -18.26 -11.21
N LEU A 6 -6.42 -17.19 -11.43
CA LEU A 6 -6.36 -15.98 -10.61
C LEU A 6 -7.20 -16.16 -9.33
N ASN A 7 -6.69 -15.70 -8.18
CA ASN A 7 -7.32 -15.81 -6.86
C ASN A 7 -7.73 -17.25 -6.47
N PRO A 8 -6.76 -18.18 -6.36
CA PRO A 8 -7.04 -19.56 -5.97
C PRO A 8 -7.67 -19.61 -4.57
N GLY A 9 -8.80 -20.33 -4.44
CA GLY A 9 -9.52 -20.49 -3.18
C GLY A 9 -9.17 -21.80 -2.46
N PRO A 10 -9.80 -22.09 -1.30
CA PRO A 10 -9.54 -23.29 -0.50
C PRO A 10 -9.81 -24.62 -1.23
N GLY A 11 -10.60 -24.60 -2.31
CA GLY A 11 -10.88 -25.76 -3.15
C GLY A 11 -9.93 -25.95 -4.33
N THR A 12 -9.06 -24.98 -4.60
CA THR A 12 -8.09 -25.05 -5.70
C THR A 12 -7.08 -26.16 -5.41
N ARG A 13 -6.87 -27.04 -6.38
CA ARG A 13 -5.91 -28.14 -6.30
C ARG A 13 -4.73 -27.82 -7.19
N LEU A 14 -3.53 -27.89 -6.61
CA LEU A 14 -2.29 -27.78 -7.35
C LEU A 14 -1.91 -29.17 -7.88
N GLU A 15 -1.48 -29.20 -9.14
CA GLU A 15 -1.01 -30.39 -9.84
C GLU A 15 0.52 -30.36 -10.00
N ALA A 16 1.11 -31.52 -10.26
CA ALA A 16 2.54 -31.62 -10.49
C ALA A 16 2.92 -30.92 -11.80
N GLY A 17 3.77 -29.91 -11.72
CA GLY A 17 4.19 -29.10 -12.86
C GLY A 17 3.55 -27.70 -12.89
N ASP A 18 2.63 -27.41 -11.97
CA ASP A 18 2.09 -26.06 -11.82
C ASP A 18 3.17 -25.07 -11.40
N VAL A 19 3.07 -23.85 -11.95
CA VAL A 19 3.87 -22.70 -11.51
C VAL A 19 2.99 -21.86 -10.61
N THR A 20 3.33 -21.80 -9.32
CA THR A 20 2.61 -21.01 -8.32
C THR A 20 3.40 -19.74 -7.99
N LEU A 21 2.73 -18.60 -7.95
CA LEU A 21 3.30 -17.35 -7.45
C LEU A 21 2.75 -17.09 -6.04
N LEU A 22 3.65 -17.00 -5.06
CA LEU A 22 3.30 -16.66 -3.68
C LEU A 22 3.55 -15.16 -3.44
N ARG A 23 2.60 -14.49 -2.80
CA ARG A 23 2.71 -13.10 -2.36
C ARG A 23 2.17 -12.99 -0.94
N GLY A 24 2.94 -12.40 -0.03
CA GLY A 24 2.55 -12.20 1.35
C GLY A 24 3.75 -11.84 2.23
N PRO A 25 3.54 -11.73 3.56
CA PRO A 25 4.63 -11.58 4.52
C PRO A 25 5.66 -12.69 4.35
N GLU A 26 6.94 -12.37 4.56
CA GLU A 26 8.04 -13.32 4.39
C GLU A 26 7.83 -14.59 5.22
N THR A 27 7.32 -14.45 6.45
CA THR A 27 6.97 -15.57 7.34
C THR A 27 5.96 -16.53 6.69
N GLY A 28 4.88 -16.00 6.12
CA GLY A 28 3.86 -16.80 5.43
C GLY A 28 4.39 -17.46 4.16
N VAL A 29 5.27 -16.79 3.42
CA VAL A 29 5.93 -17.37 2.24
C VAL A 29 6.91 -18.47 2.66
N ALA A 30 7.71 -18.24 3.70
CA ALA A 30 8.67 -19.21 4.22
C ALA A 30 8.00 -20.47 4.78
N GLU A 31 6.77 -20.36 5.28
CA GLU A 31 5.94 -21.49 5.68
C GLU A 31 5.33 -22.25 4.48
N ALA A 32 4.80 -21.52 3.49
CA ALA A 32 4.09 -22.13 2.37
C ALA A 32 5.02 -22.72 1.28
N TYR A 33 6.15 -22.07 1.02
CA TYR A 33 7.05 -22.42 -0.07
C TYR A 33 7.61 -23.86 0.04
N PRO A 34 8.11 -24.33 1.21
CA PRO A 34 8.66 -25.68 1.33
C PRO A 34 7.65 -26.79 1.05
N GLU A 35 6.37 -26.56 1.36
CA GLU A 35 5.29 -27.51 1.07
C GLU A 35 5.02 -27.64 -0.43
N LEU A 36 5.19 -26.55 -1.18
CA LEU A 36 4.93 -26.49 -2.63
C LEU A 36 6.13 -26.92 -3.46
N ALA A 37 7.30 -26.35 -3.18
CA ALA A 37 8.53 -26.57 -3.96
C ALA A 37 9.29 -27.83 -3.52
N ARG A 38 9.02 -28.36 -2.32
CA ARG A 38 9.77 -29.46 -1.67
C ARG A 38 11.25 -29.17 -1.47
N GLU A 39 11.59 -27.90 -1.32
CA GLU A 39 12.92 -27.40 -1.01
C GLU A 39 12.81 -26.24 -0.01
N PRO A 40 13.83 -25.97 0.82
CA PRO A 40 13.77 -24.87 1.77
C PRO A 40 13.63 -23.54 1.03
N PHE A 41 12.87 -22.61 1.62
CA PHE A 41 12.91 -21.22 1.17
C PHE A 41 14.22 -20.59 1.65
N GLU A 42 15.12 -20.32 0.72
CA GLU A 42 16.38 -19.63 0.98
C GLU A 42 16.28 -18.23 0.35
N PRO A 43 15.89 -17.19 1.12
CA PRO A 43 15.85 -15.84 0.60
C PRO A 43 17.27 -15.40 0.23
N ASP A 44 17.40 -14.73 -0.92
CA ASP A 44 18.67 -14.14 -1.34
C ASP A 44 19.14 -13.14 -0.26
N GLU A 45 20.43 -13.17 0.08
CA GLU A 45 20.99 -12.16 0.97
C GLU A 45 20.82 -10.77 0.32
N PRO A 46 20.31 -9.77 1.06
CA PRO A 46 20.15 -8.43 0.53
C PRO A 46 21.53 -7.92 0.09
N VAL A 47 21.60 -7.52 -1.18
CA VAL A 47 22.82 -6.92 -1.73
C VAL A 47 22.91 -5.52 -1.16
N GLU A 48 23.87 -5.28 -0.26
CA GLU A 48 24.19 -3.91 0.17
C GLU A 48 24.65 -3.10 -1.04
N PRO A 49 23.91 -2.04 -1.43
CA PRO A 49 24.31 -1.20 -2.54
C PRO A 49 25.64 -0.52 -2.21
N ALA A 50 26.61 -0.64 -3.11
CA ALA A 50 27.94 -0.03 -2.92
C ALA A 50 27.94 1.51 -2.99
N ILE A 51 26.79 2.13 -3.31
CA ILE A 51 26.63 3.57 -3.55
C ILE A 51 25.45 4.07 -2.71
N ASP A 52 25.71 4.90 -1.70
CA ASP A 52 24.67 5.43 -0.79
C ASP A 52 23.51 6.12 -1.52
N ASP A 53 23.80 6.87 -2.59
CA ASP A 53 22.77 7.55 -3.38
C ASP A 53 21.94 6.55 -4.21
N LEU A 54 22.47 5.36 -4.53
CA LEU A 54 21.68 4.31 -5.15
C LEU A 54 20.71 3.69 -4.16
N GLU A 55 21.14 3.44 -2.92
CA GLU A 55 20.27 2.96 -1.83
C GLU A 55 19.07 3.88 -1.64
N ARG A 56 19.33 5.19 -1.50
CA ARG A 56 18.26 6.20 -1.37
C ARG A 56 17.32 6.23 -2.56
N ALA A 57 17.82 6.03 -3.78
CA ALA A 57 16.99 5.97 -4.97
C ALA A 57 16.10 4.71 -4.94
N VAL A 58 16.64 3.55 -4.55
CA VAL A 58 15.89 2.30 -4.39
C VAL A 58 14.80 2.45 -3.32
N ASP A 59 15.13 2.99 -2.15
CA ASP A 59 14.16 3.22 -1.07
C ASP A 59 13.04 4.14 -1.53
N SER A 60 13.39 5.23 -2.23
CA SER A 60 12.41 6.20 -2.73
C SER A 60 11.46 5.55 -3.72
N ILE A 61 11.96 4.74 -4.67
CA ILE A 61 11.10 4.13 -5.68
C ILE A 61 10.24 3.00 -5.12
N VAL A 62 10.73 2.25 -4.12
CA VAL A 62 9.91 1.26 -3.39
C VAL A 62 8.76 1.96 -2.68
N LEU A 63 9.03 3.09 -2.01
CA LEU A 63 7.98 3.87 -1.35
C LEU A 63 6.99 4.46 -2.36
N MET A 64 7.47 5.06 -3.46
CA MET A 64 6.61 5.58 -4.54
C MET A 64 5.69 4.49 -5.10
N LYS A 65 6.23 3.29 -5.38
CA LYS A 65 5.45 2.13 -5.80
C LYS A 65 4.37 1.81 -4.78
N ASN A 66 4.70 1.69 -3.50
CA ASN A 66 3.73 1.34 -2.46
C ASN A 66 2.64 2.40 -2.28
N LEU A 67 3.00 3.69 -2.36
CA LEU A 67 2.04 4.80 -2.33
C LEU A 67 1.12 4.78 -3.56
N SER A 68 1.66 4.50 -4.75
CA SER A 68 0.85 4.41 -5.99
C SER A 68 -0.14 3.25 -5.96
N GLU A 69 0.24 2.09 -5.40
CA GLU A 69 -0.69 0.96 -5.19
C GLU A 69 -1.80 1.33 -4.20
N LEU A 70 -1.44 1.95 -3.07
CA LEU A 70 -2.41 2.44 -2.10
C LEU A 70 -3.34 3.48 -2.72
N ALA A 71 -2.83 4.41 -3.53
CA ALA A 71 -3.63 5.43 -4.20
C ALA A 71 -4.72 4.80 -5.08
N VAL A 72 -4.40 3.73 -5.82
CA VAL A 72 -5.38 2.99 -6.63
C VAL A 72 -6.46 2.33 -5.75
N ASP A 73 -6.07 1.68 -4.66
CA ASP A 73 -7.02 1.06 -3.72
C ASP A 73 -7.98 2.09 -3.11
N LEU A 74 -7.45 3.24 -2.69
CA LEU A 74 -8.25 4.33 -2.15
C LEU A 74 -9.12 5.00 -3.22
N ALA A 75 -8.64 5.14 -4.44
CA ALA A 75 -9.38 5.76 -5.53
C ALA A 75 -10.62 4.94 -5.86
N TYR A 76 -10.47 3.62 -6.02
CA TYR A 76 -11.63 2.73 -6.15
C TYR A 76 -12.52 2.78 -4.91
N GLY A 77 -11.95 2.70 -3.70
CA GLY A 77 -12.72 2.84 -2.46
C GLY A 77 -13.57 4.12 -2.41
N SER A 78 -13.02 5.25 -2.85
CA SER A 78 -13.72 6.54 -2.88
C SER A 78 -14.92 6.52 -3.84
N VAL A 79 -14.75 5.97 -5.04
CA VAL A 79 -15.79 5.90 -6.08
C VAL A 79 -16.89 4.91 -5.69
N LEU A 80 -16.49 3.77 -5.15
CA LEU A 80 -17.41 2.68 -4.81
C LEU A 80 -18.29 3.01 -3.60
N PHE A 81 -17.78 3.82 -2.66
CA PHE A 81 -18.49 4.20 -1.44
C PHE A 81 -18.86 5.69 -1.36
N ASP A 82 -18.71 6.42 -2.46
CA ASP A 82 -18.93 7.88 -2.54
C ASP A 82 -18.24 8.64 -1.37
N ASN A 83 -16.98 8.27 -1.10
CA ASN A 83 -16.24 8.71 0.08
C ASN A 83 -15.21 9.78 -0.28
N ALA A 84 -15.62 11.05 -0.14
CA ALA A 84 -14.75 12.20 -0.38
C ALA A 84 -13.50 12.23 0.52
N ALA A 85 -13.56 11.67 1.74
CA ALA A 85 -12.41 11.65 2.62
C ALA A 85 -11.31 10.70 2.12
N LEU A 86 -11.67 9.61 1.42
CA LEU A 86 -10.69 8.76 0.74
C LEU A 86 -10.12 9.46 -0.51
N ALA A 87 -10.97 10.16 -1.27
CA ALA A 87 -10.50 10.96 -2.42
C ALA A 87 -9.49 12.04 -1.99
N ASP A 88 -9.71 12.71 -0.86
CA ASP A 88 -8.76 13.66 -0.28
C ASP A 88 -7.42 13.00 0.07
N GLU A 89 -7.42 11.75 0.56
CA GLU A 89 -6.18 11.03 0.83
C GLU A 89 -5.47 10.58 -0.46
N VAL A 90 -6.18 10.25 -1.54
CA VAL A 90 -5.56 10.02 -2.86
C VAL A 90 -4.81 11.27 -3.32
N ASN A 91 -5.42 12.45 -3.18
CA ASN A 91 -4.75 13.71 -3.49
C ASN A 91 -3.50 13.95 -2.60
N ASN A 92 -3.55 13.61 -1.30
CA ASN A 92 -2.37 13.70 -0.44
C ASN A 92 -1.26 12.71 -0.84
N LEU A 93 -1.63 11.53 -1.35
CA LEU A 93 -0.69 10.53 -1.84
C LEU A 93 0.01 11.01 -3.12
N GLU A 94 -0.72 11.59 -4.07
CA GLU A 94 -0.14 12.15 -5.30
C GLU A 94 0.90 13.23 -4.99
N ILE A 95 0.57 14.16 -4.09
CA ILE A 95 1.52 15.21 -3.66
C ILE A 95 2.81 14.61 -3.06
N GLU A 96 2.69 13.52 -2.29
CA GLU A 96 3.87 12.86 -1.73
C GLU A 96 4.67 12.10 -2.80
N VAL A 97 4.00 11.41 -3.74
CA VAL A 97 4.64 10.71 -4.86
C VAL A 97 5.43 11.68 -5.73
N ASP A 98 4.88 12.85 -6.06
CA ASP A 98 5.56 13.93 -6.78
C ASP A 98 6.83 14.42 -6.05
N ALA A 99 6.69 14.64 -4.74
CA ALA A 99 7.80 15.07 -3.90
C ALA A 99 8.89 13.97 -3.81
N LEU A 100 8.51 12.70 -3.79
CA LEU A 100 9.43 11.56 -3.83
C LEU A 100 10.10 11.42 -5.19
N GLN A 101 9.36 11.59 -6.30
CA GLN A 101 9.88 11.52 -7.66
C GLN A 101 11.03 12.51 -7.85
N SER A 102 10.83 13.76 -7.42
CA SER A 102 11.88 14.79 -7.47
C SER A 102 13.16 14.39 -6.71
N ARG A 103 13.02 13.78 -5.52
CA ARG A 103 14.15 13.29 -4.71
C ARG A 103 14.82 12.08 -5.37
N PHE A 104 14.03 11.14 -5.84
CA PHE A 104 14.44 9.93 -6.52
C PHE A 104 15.29 10.23 -7.77
N GLU A 105 14.84 11.16 -8.61
CA GLU A 105 15.61 11.59 -9.79
C GLU A 105 16.97 12.17 -9.40
N ALA A 106 17.00 13.02 -8.37
CA ALA A 106 18.23 13.61 -7.88
C ALA A 106 19.22 12.54 -7.36
N TRP A 107 18.73 11.55 -6.61
CA TRP A 107 19.55 10.44 -6.12
C TRP A 107 20.04 9.54 -7.25
N THR A 108 19.18 9.20 -8.19
CA THR A 108 19.54 8.40 -9.38
C THR A 108 20.64 9.08 -10.20
N LEU A 109 20.54 10.40 -10.41
CA LEU A 109 21.55 11.17 -11.13
C LEU A 109 22.90 11.24 -10.38
N ARG A 110 22.88 11.30 -9.06
CA ARG A 110 24.12 11.28 -8.26
C ARG A 110 24.76 9.90 -8.26
N ALA A 111 23.97 8.84 -8.10
CA ALA A 111 24.42 7.46 -8.21
C ALA A 111 25.05 7.19 -9.59
N ALA A 112 24.48 7.73 -10.66
CA ALA A 112 25.02 7.64 -12.01
C ALA A 112 26.43 8.24 -12.17
N ARG A 113 26.84 9.18 -11.29
CA ARG A 113 28.20 9.74 -11.30
C ARG A 113 29.24 8.73 -10.79
N GLU A 114 28.82 7.81 -9.93
CA GLU A 114 29.71 6.88 -9.21
C GLU A 114 29.61 5.45 -9.75
N ALA A 115 28.52 5.12 -10.44
CA ALA A 115 28.31 3.83 -11.09
C ALA A 115 29.31 3.59 -12.24
N GLU A 116 29.88 2.37 -12.28
CA GLU A 116 30.76 1.93 -13.37
C GLU A 116 30.03 1.86 -14.71
N ASP A 117 28.76 1.44 -14.70
CA ASP A 117 27.84 1.48 -15.83
C ASP A 117 26.56 2.26 -15.47
N PRO A 118 26.51 3.57 -15.75
CA PRO A 118 25.32 4.38 -15.49
C PRO A 118 24.08 3.96 -16.29
N VAL A 119 24.26 3.24 -17.40
CA VAL A 119 23.13 2.77 -18.23
C VAL A 119 22.30 1.73 -17.49
N SER A 120 22.90 0.98 -16.57
CA SER A 120 22.20 0.03 -15.70
C SER A 120 21.09 0.69 -14.86
N LEU A 121 21.25 1.97 -14.52
CA LEU A 121 20.26 2.73 -13.73
C LEU A 121 19.04 3.18 -14.54
N ARG A 122 19.02 2.99 -15.87
CA ARG A 122 17.88 3.38 -16.72
C ARG A 122 16.57 2.72 -16.29
N GLY A 123 16.63 1.49 -15.75
CA GLY A 123 15.45 0.79 -15.25
C GLY A 123 14.75 1.55 -14.12
N LEU A 124 15.51 2.21 -13.25
CA LEU A 124 14.98 3.03 -12.17
C LEU A 124 14.16 4.19 -12.73
N ILE A 125 14.68 4.91 -13.74
CA ILE A 125 13.94 6.03 -14.36
C ILE A 125 12.59 5.57 -14.92
N HIS A 126 12.55 4.42 -15.60
CA HIS A 126 11.29 3.88 -16.11
C HIS A 126 10.30 3.53 -15.01
N LEU A 127 10.79 2.97 -13.89
CA LEU A 127 9.95 2.67 -12.75
C LEU A 127 9.39 3.96 -12.13
N GLY A 128 10.22 5.00 -11.95
CA GLY A 128 9.79 6.30 -11.42
C GLY A 128 8.69 6.96 -12.23
N VAL A 129 8.81 6.96 -13.56
CA VAL A 129 7.76 7.46 -14.46
C VAL A 129 6.49 6.63 -14.33
N ALA A 130 6.60 5.30 -14.40
CA ALA A 130 5.42 4.43 -14.33
C ALA A 130 4.66 4.57 -12.99
N THR A 131 5.37 4.71 -11.87
CA THR A 131 4.73 4.88 -10.55
C THR A 131 4.03 6.23 -10.41
N GLU A 132 4.55 7.29 -11.04
CA GLU A 132 3.89 8.60 -11.05
C GLU A 132 2.66 8.58 -11.96
N GLU A 133 2.76 8.01 -13.17
CA GLU A 133 1.60 7.85 -14.07
C GLU A 133 0.45 7.05 -13.41
N ILE A 134 0.78 6.04 -12.58
CA ILE A 134 -0.23 5.29 -11.80
C ILE A 134 -0.86 6.17 -10.72
N SER A 135 -0.07 6.98 -10.02
CA SER A 135 -0.55 7.91 -8.98
C SER A 135 -1.48 8.98 -9.56
N ASP A 136 -1.11 9.56 -10.70
CA ASP A 136 -1.93 10.53 -11.44
C ASP A 136 -3.24 9.92 -11.90
N ALA A 137 -3.20 8.71 -12.48
CA ALA A 137 -4.39 8.00 -12.90
C ALA A 137 -5.31 7.67 -11.71
N ALA A 138 -4.75 7.36 -10.54
CA ALA A 138 -5.54 7.17 -9.32
C ALA A 138 -6.24 8.47 -8.90
N LEU A 139 -5.57 9.62 -8.97
CA LEU A 139 -6.18 10.93 -8.73
C LEU A 139 -7.31 11.21 -9.72
N GLU A 140 -7.10 10.93 -11.01
CA GLU A 140 -8.12 11.08 -12.06
C GLU A 140 -9.39 10.27 -11.77
N ILE A 141 -9.27 9.04 -11.23
CA ILE A 141 -10.41 8.21 -10.85
C ILE A 141 -11.29 8.91 -9.79
N THR A 142 -10.69 9.68 -8.88
CA THR A 142 -11.41 10.35 -7.79
C THR A 142 -12.11 11.65 -8.20
N GLU A 143 -11.84 12.16 -9.41
CA GLU A 143 -12.31 13.46 -9.87
C GLU A 143 -13.83 13.64 -9.82
N GLY A 144 -14.58 12.57 -10.08
CA GLY A 144 -16.04 12.56 -10.00
C GLY A 144 -16.52 12.78 -8.56
N VAL A 145 -15.92 12.08 -7.60
CA VAL A 145 -16.23 12.19 -6.17
C VAL A 145 -15.89 13.58 -5.65
N ALA A 146 -14.70 14.10 -6.00
CA ALA A 146 -14.27 15.44 -5.60
C ALA A 146 -15.17 16.57 -6.15
N ARG A 147 -15.86 16.34 -7.27
CA ARG A 147 -16.79 17.28 -7.91
C ARG A 147 -18.26 17.03 -7.58
N ASP A 148 -18.56 16.13 -6.64
CA ASP A 148 -19.93 15.73 -6.26
C ASP A 148 -20.74 15.24 -7.48
N ILE A 149 -20.05 14.54 -8.39
CA ILE A 149 -20.65 13.90 -9.57
C ILE A 149 -20.99 12.46 -9.17
N GLY A 150 -22.25 12.23 -8.81
CA GLY A 150 -22.72 10.92 -8.39
C GLY A 150 -22.43 9.81 -9.41
N VAL A 151 -21.94 8.68 -8.91
CA VAL A 151 -21.73 7.47 -9.71
C VAL A 151 -23.08 6.81 -10.04
N HIS A 152 -23.14 6.12 -11.18
CA HIS A 152 -24.36 5.38 -11.52
C HIS A 152 -24.61 4.29 -10.46
N PRO A 153 -25.86 4.08 -9.99
CA PRO A 153 -26.20 3.12 -8.92
C PRO A 153 -25.71 1.68 -9.14
N VAL A 154 -25.31 1.32 -10.36
CA VAL A 154 -24.78 -0.01 -10.68
C VAL A 154 -23.41 -0.26 -10.05
N VAL A 155 -22.61 0.80 -9.85
CA VAL A 155 -21.29 0.74 -9.21
C VAL A 155 -21.45 0.43 -7.73
N GLU A 156 -22.37 1.13 -7.06
CA GLU A 156 -22.71 0.91 -5.65
C GLU A 156 -23.27 -0.51 -5.44
N MET A 157 -24.15 -1.00 -6.33
CA MET A 157 -24.69 -2.35 -6.26
C MET A 157 -23.65 -3.45 -6.48
N ALA A 158 -22.62 -3.21 -7.28
CA ALA A 158 -21.55 -4.19 -7.54
C ALA A 158 -20.62 -4.41 -6.34
N VAL A 159 -20.63 -3.51 -5.35
CA VAL A 159 -19.73 -3.51 -4.19
C VAL A 159 -20.40 -3.93 -2.90
N GLN A 160 -21.74 -4.01 -2.88
CA GLN A 160 -22.47 -4.58 -1.74
C GLN A 160 -22.11 -6.05 -1.44
N GLU A 161 -21.32 -6.70 -2.30
CA GLU A 161 -20.77 -8.05 -2.06
C GLU A 161 -19.42 -8.06 -1.30
N SER A 162 -18.79 -6.91 -1.05
CA SER A 162 -17.56 -6.84 -0.23
C SER A 162 -17.90 -6.56 1.23
N ASP A 163 -17.61 -7.52 2.12
CA ASP A 163 -17.77 -7.36 3.56
C ASP A 163 -16.72 -6.40 4.16
N GLU A 164 -15.56 -6.26 3.51
CA GLU A 164 -14.48 -5.38 3.93
C GLU A 164 -14.50 -4.03 3.19
N ILE A 165 -14.26 -2.96 3.94
CA ILE A 165 -14.12 -1.59 3.44
C ILE A 165 -12.80 -0.98 3.90
N ILE A 166 -12.33 0.04 3.18
CA ILE A 166 -11.22 0.88 3.63
C ILE A 166 -11.81 2.15 4.26
N THR A 167 -11.29 2.53 5.42
CA THR A 167 -11.70 3.73 6.14
C THR A 167 -10.54 4.61 6.51
N ARG A 168 -10.81 5.91 6.58
CA ARG A 168 -9.90 6.94 7.06
C ARG A 168 -10.32 7.39 8.44
N THR A 169 -9.44 7.25 9.42
CA THR A 169 -9.68 7.59 10.82
C THR A 169 -8.59 8.54 11.30
N VAL A 170 -8.97 9.67 11.92
CA VAL A 170 -8.02 10.60 12.54
C VAL A 170 -7.95 10.30 14.03
N VAL A 171 -6.75 10.10 14.57
CA VAL A 171 -6.55 9.87 16.01
C VAL A 171 -6.63 11.20 16.76
N GLU A 172 -7.69 11.41 17.53
CA GLU A 172 -7.84 12.62 18.34
C GLU A 172 -6.93 12.57 19.59
N ALA A 173 -6.55 13.75 20.08
CA ALA A 173 -5.76 13.87 21.29
C ALA A 173 -6.57 13.41 22.51
N GLY A 174 -6.04 12.48 23.29
CA GLY A 174 -6.69 11.86 24.44
C GLY A 174 -7.66 10.73 24.09
N SER A 175 -7.75 10.33 22.81
CA SER A 175 -8.56 9.19 22.38
C SER A 175 -8.00 7.85 22.89
N ALA A 176 -8.82 6.79 22.81
CA ALA A 176 -8.38 5.46 23.22
C ALA A 176 -7.34 4.85 22.28
N LEU A 177 -7.21 5.37 21.06
CA LEU A 177 -6.17 4.97 20.10
C LEU A 177 -4.82 5.67 20.33
N GLU A 178 -4.77 6.78 21.07
CA GLU A 178 -3.48 7.44 21.33
C GLU A 178 -2.57 6.53 22.17
N GLY A 179 -1.38 6.23 21.66
CA GLY A 179 -0.43 5.31 22.30
C GLY A 179 -0.68 3.83 22.01
N THR A 180 -1.68 3.48 21.20
CA THR A 180 -1.88 2.09 20.76
C THR A 180 -0.73 1.65 19.86
N ARG A 181 -0.20 0.47 20.15
CA ARG A 181 0.86 -0.16 19.35
C ARG A 181 0.24 -0.88 18.15
N ILE A 182 0.85 -0.71 16.99
CA ILE A 182 0.61 -1.50 15.78
C ILE A 182 1.78 -2.47 15.64
N GLU A 183 1.48 -3.75 15.47
CA GLU A 183 2.47 -4.78 15.13
C GLU A 183 2.01 -5.51 13.87
N GLU A 184 2.86 -5.57 12.85
CA GLU A 184 2.53 -6.16 11.55
C GLU A 184 1.17 -5.66 11.01
N GLY A 185 0.94 -4.34 11.09
CA GLY A 185 -0.32 -3.73 10.66
C GLY A 185 -1.53 -4.05 11.53
N ILE A 186 -1.39 -4.79 12.63
CA ILE A 186 -2.49 -5.13 13.55
C ILE A 186 -2.44 -4.21 14.78
N PRO A 187 -3.47 -3.38 15.02
CA PRO A 187 -3.56 -2.58 16.23
C PRO A 187 -3.80 -3.46 17.45
N ALA A 188 -3.12 -3.15 18.56
CA ALA A 188 -3.30 -3.80 19.86
C ALA A 188 -4.64 -3.42 20.52
N THR A 189 -5.73 -3.80 19.86
CA THR A 189 -7.14 -3.59 20.24
C THR A 189 -7.92 -4.88 20.01
N ASP A 190 -9.11 -4.99 20.61
CA ASP A 190 -9.98 -6.15 20.39
C ASP A 190 -10.75 -6.09 19.04
N ILE A 191 -10.50 -5.06 18.22
CA ILE A 191 -11.20 -4.81 16.96
C ILE A 191 -10.48 -5.51 15.81
N SER A 192 -11.23 -6.30 15.03
CA SER A 192 -10.70 -6.98 13.84
C SER A 192 -10.56 -6.00 12.68
N THR A 193 -9.46 -5.25 12.67
CA THR A 193 -9.05 -4.38 11.56
C THR A 193 -7.55 -4.50 11.30
N SER A 194 -7.13 -4.25 10.06
CA SER A 194 -5.73 -4.13 9.69
C SER A 194 -5.45 -2.71 9.24
N VAL A 195 -4.43 -2.08 9.81
CA VAL A 195 -3.86 -0.81 9.37
C VAL A 195 -3.02 -1.07 8.12
N ILE A 196 -3.39 -0.44 7.01
CA ILE A 196 -2.68 -0.59 5.72
C ILE A 196 -1.78 0.61 5.42
N ALA A 197 -2.07 1.76 6.02
CA ALA A 197 -1.25 2.95 5.93
C ALA A 197 -1.51 3.92 7.08
N LEU A 198 -0.50 4.72 7.39
CA LEU A 198 -0.55 5.79 8.38
C LEU A 198 0.12 7.02 7.80
N ARG A 199 -0.60 8.15 7.76
CA ARG A 199 -0.02 9.46 7.48
C ARG A 199 0.16 10.23 8.78
N ARG A 200 1.41 10.61 9.04
CA ARG A 200 1.76 11.55 10.10
C ARG A 200 2.12 12.89 9.45
N PRO A 201 1.32 13.95 9.66
CA PRO A 201 1.44 15.20 8.88
C PRO A 201 2.84 15.81 8.78
N GLU A 202 3.69 15.63 9.80
CA GLU A 202 5.06 16.18 9.82
C GLU A 202 6.16 15.16 9.47
N GLU A 203 5.84 13.85 9.44
CA GLU A 203 6.83 12.78 9.23
C GLU A 203 6.62 12.01 7.93
N GLY A 204 5.47 12.18 7.27
CA GLY A 204 5.14 11.51 6.01
C GLY A 204 4.30 10.26 6.21
N TRP A 205 4.52 9.26 5.37
CA TRP A 205 3.70 8.06 5.29
C TRP A 205 4.45 6.80 5.76
N LEU A 206 3.74 5.95 6.48
CA LEU A 206 4.08 4.54 6.67
C LEU A 206 3.04 3.72 5.89
N VAL A 207 3.49 2.84 5.00
CA VAL A 207 2.61 2.05 4.12
C VAL A 207 3.11 0.61 4.10
N GLY A 208 2.18 -0.33 4.23
CA GLY A 208 2.50 -1.75 4.22
C GLY A 208 1.60 -2.55 5.15
N HIS A 209 1.65 -3.87 5.00
CA HIS A 209 0.99 -4.80 5.91
C HIS A 209 1.84 -5.08 7.16
N ASP A 210 3.09 -4.64 7.17
CA ASP A 210 4.12 -4.88 8.17
C ASP A 210 4.43 -3.62 9.00
N ILE A 211 3.48 -2.68 9.06
CA ILE A 211 3.66 -1.43 9.82
C ILE A 211 3.81 -1.76 11.31
N ASP A 212 5.00 -1.45 11.84
CA ASP A 212 5.29 -1.47 13.26
C ASP A 212 5.43 -0.04 13.78
N THR A 213 4.47 0.41 14.60
CA THR A 213 4.51 1.78 15.13
C THR A 213 3.66 1.96 16.39
N THR A 214 3.61 3.18 16.89
CA THR A 214 2.69 3.58 17.95
C THR A 214 1.91 4.79 17.48
N LEU A 215 0.58 4.69 17.53
CA LEU A 215 -0.34 5.73 17.12
C LEU A 215 -0.17 6.98 17.99
N ARG A 216 -0.19 8.15 17.35
CA ARG A 216 -0.07 9.45 17.98
C ARG A 216 -1.28 10.31 17.66
N ALA A 217 -1.59 11.25 18.54
CA ALA A 217 -2.59 12.27 18.25
C ALA A 217 -2.25 13.00 16.93
N GLY A 218 -3.24 13.12 16.05
CA GLY A 218 -3.10 13.71 14.72
C GLY A 218 -2.66 12.73 13.62
N ASP A 219 -2.33 11.48 13.94
CA ASP A 219 -2.11 10.46 12.93
C ASP A 219 -3.41 10.21 12.15
N VAL A 220 -3.30 10.09 10.82
CA VAL A 220 -4.40 9.67 9.94
C VAL A 220 -4.15 8.22 9.57
N VAL A 221 -5.03 7.34 10.05
CA VAL A 221 -4.94 5.90 9.88
C VAL A 221 -5.87 5.48 8.75
N LEU A 222 -5.31 4.74 7.79
CA LEU A 222 -6.07 4.01 6.79
C LEU A 222 -6.12 2.55 7.21
N SER A 223 -7.34 2.07 7.45
CA SER A 223 -7.56 0.70 7.91
C SER A 223 -8.55 -0.02 7.02
N LYS A 224 -8.37 -1.34 6.92
CA LYS A 224 -9.26 -2.26 6.25
C LYS A 224 -9.92 -3.16 7.29
N GLY A 225 -11.22 -3.39 7.14
CA GLY A 225 -11.98 -4.28 8.00
C GLY A 225 -13.45 -4.29 7.65
N THR A 226 -14.24 -5.02 8.43
CA THR A 226 -15.70 -5.01 8.24
C THR A 226 -16.28 -3.64 8.57
N ARG A 227 -17.48 -3.33 8.05
CA ARG A 227 -18.19 -2.08 8.40
C ARG A 227 -18.37 -1.89 9.91
N THR A 228 -18.60 -2.98 10.64
CA THR A 228 -18.74 -2.96 12.10
C THR A 228 -17.40 -2.63 12.75
N SER A 229 -16.33 -3.33 12.38
CA SER A 229 -14.99 -3.09 12.92
C SER A 229 -14.49 -1.68 12.61
N ALA A 230 -14.79 -1.16 11.42
CA ALA A 230 -14.44 0.21 11.05
C ALA A 230 -15.14 1.25 11.95
N ALA A 231 -16.44 1.10 12.20
CA ALA A 231 -17.19 2.01 13.08
C ALA A 231 -16.72 1.93 14.54
N GLU A 232 -16.40 0.73 15.03
CA GLU A 232 -15.81 0.54 16.37
C GLU A 232 -14.44 1.20 16.47
N PHE A 233 -13.61 1.10 15.43
CA PHE A 233 -12.27 1.68 15.39
C PHE A 233 -12.32 3.21 15.36
N GLU A 234 -13.21 3.78 14.55
CA GLU A 234 -13.49 5.22 14.53
C GLU A 234 -13.94 5.74 15.90
N ALA A 235 -14.78 4.99 16.61
CA ALA A 235 -15.23 5.36 17.95
C ALA A 235 -14.10 5.37 19.00
N LEU A 236 -13.05 4.55 18.84
CA LEU A 236 -11.87 4.60 19.71
C LEU A 236 -10.96 5.80 19.40
N ALA A 237 -11.08 6.38 18.21
CA ALA A 237 -10.23 7.47 17.74
C ALA A 237 -10.73 8.86 18.18
N ALA A 238 -11.97 8.94 18.68
CA ALA A 238 -12.62 10.16 19.18
C ALA A 238 -12.50 10.34 20.71
#